data_AF-A0A830EXA3-F1
#
_entry.id   AF-A0A830EXA3-F1
#
_cell.length_a   1.000
_cell.length_b   1.000
_cell.length_c   1.000
_cell.angle_alpha   90.00
_cell.angle_beta   90.00
_cell.angle_gamma   90.00
#
_symmetry.space_group_name_H-M   'P 1'
#
loop_
_entity.id
_entity.type
_entity.pdbx_description
1 polymer ?
#
loop_
_entity_poly.entity_id
_entity_poly.type
_entity_poly.pdbx_seq_one_letter_code
_entity_poly.pdbx_strand_id
1 'polypeptide(L)'
;MSERAPTRSGSHIVIAMLIVAILTAAGFGYAVGASVLQSAVEKGIEATLGPISFALSPFNLFLYGMISVSIGMAVILGIVLFLSKYDTASLRD
;
A
#
# COMPACT_ATOMS: atom_id res chain seq x y z
N MET A 1 -28.66 10.39 30.61
CA MET A 1 -28.34 9.61 29.40
C MET A 1 -26.95 10.02 28.94
N SER A 2 -25.93 9.17 29.16
CA SER A 2 -24.58 9.40 28.62
C SER A 2 -24.53 8.68 27.28
N GLU A 3 -24.63 9.46 26.21
CA GLU A 3 -24.48 8.98 24.84
C GLU A 3 -23.01 8.61 24.64
N ARG A 4 -22.66 7.34 24.85
CA ARG A 4 -21.32 6.86 24.51
C ARG A 4 -21.22 6.89 22.99
N ALA A 5 -20.41 7.81 22.47
CA ALA A 5 -20.03 7.84 21.07
C ALA A 5 -19.60 6.42 20.65
N PRO A 6 -20.04 5.91 19.48
CA PRO A 6 -19.70 4.57 19.06
C PRO A 6 -18.19 4.44 19.03
N THR A 7 -17.64 3.58 19.91
CA THR A 7 -16.22 3.25 19.95
C THR A 7 -15.92 2.46 18.68
N ARG A 8 -15.60 3.18 17.59
CA ARG A 8 -15.18 2.56 16.34
C ARG A 8 -13.88 1.82 16.64
N SER A 9 -13.90 0.50 16.46
CA SER A 9 -12.71 -0.34 16.69
C SER A 9 -11.53 0.25 15.94
N GLY A 10 -10.41 0.48 16.65
CA GLY A 10 -9.20 1.07 16.07
C GLY A 10 -8.71 0.32 14.83
N SER A 11 -9.01 -0.98 14.70
CA SER A 11 -8.68 -1.76 13.50
C SER A 11 -9.36 -1.23 12.24
N HIS A 12 -10.60 -0.72 12.33
CA HIS A 12 -11.31 -0.17 11.18
C HIS A 12 -10.65 1.10 10.65
N ILE A 13 -10.10 1.93 11.55
CA ILE A 13 -9.39 3.17 11.16
C ILE A 13 -8.09 2.80 10.44
N VAL A 14 -7.34 1.84 10.98
CA VAL A 14 -6.10 1.36 10.36
C VAL A 14 -6.36 0.74 8.99
N ILE A 15 -7.40 -0.09 8.86
CA ILE A 15 -7.79 -0.68 7.57
C ILE A 15 -8.18 0.41 6.57
N ALA A 16 -8.98 1.41 6.98
CA ALA A 16 -9.36 2.51 6.10
C ALA A 16 -8.13 3.32 5.63
N MET A 17 -7.19 3.62 6.55
CA MET A 17 -5.94 4.31 6.20
C MET A 17 -5.09 3.49 5.21
N LEU A 18 -4.99 2.18 5.40
CA LEU A 18 -4.28 1.29 4.49
C LEU A 18 -4.90 1.31 3.09
N ILE A 19 -6.22 1.20 2.99
CA ILE A 19 -6.93 1.25 1.73
C ILE A 19 -6.66 2.59 1.03
N VAL A 20 -6.74 3.71 1.75
CA VAL A 20 -6.47 5.04 1.19
C VAL A 20 -5.02 5.14 0.70
N ALA A 21 -4.05 4.65 1.45
CA ALA A 21 -2.63 4.67 1.06
C ALA A 21 -2.39 3.84 -0.21
N ILE A 22 -2.97 2.64 -0.30
CA ILE A 22 -2.86 1.76 -1.47
C ILE A 22 -3.49 2.44 -2.70
N LEU A 23 -4.69 2.99 -2.56
CA LEU A 23 -5.38 3.68 -3.66
C LEU A 23 -4.62 4.93 -4.11
N THR A 24 -4.05 5.69 -3.16
CA THR A 24 -3.26 6.89 -3.47
C THR A 24 -2.00 6.51 -4.26
N ALA A 25 -1.28 5.48 -3.83
CA ALA A 25 -0.09 5.00 -4.52
C ALA A 25 -0.41 4.44 -5.92
N ALA A 26 -1.49 3.66 -6.03
CA ALA A 26 -1.94 3.12 -7.31
C ALA A 26 -2.36 4.24 -8.28
N GLY A 27 -3.15 5.21 -7.79
CA GLY A 27 -3.57 6.38 -8.56
C GLY A 27 -2.39 7.25 -8.99
N PHE A 28 -1.38 7.41 -8.13
CA PHE A 28 -0.14 8.10 -8.48
C PHE A 28 0.61 7.36 -9.59
N GLY A 29 0.78 6.04 -9.48
CA GLY A 29 1.41 5.23 -10.53
C GLY A 29 0.70 5.34 -11.88
N TYR A 30 -0.63 5.32 -11.88
CA TYR A 30 -1.43 5.57 -13.07
C TYR A 30 -1.17 6.95 -13.66
N ALA A 31 -1.26 8.00 -12.83
CA ALA A 31 -1.09 9.39 -13.27
C ALA A 31 0.30 9.62 -13.88
N VAL A 32 1.34 9.07 -13.24
CA VAL A 32 2.72 9.11 -13.75
C VAL A 32 2.84 8.41 -15.11
N GLY A 33 2.23 7.23 -15.26
CA GLY A 33 2.19 6.52 -16.54
C GLY A 33 1.44 7.27 -17.64
N ALA A 34 0.30 7.87 -17.29
CA ALA A 34 -0.59 8.54 -18.24
C ALA A 34 -0.12 9.94 -18.65
N SER A 35 0.65 10.63 -17.81
CA SER A 35 1.09 12.01 -18.07
C SER A 35 2.60 12.13 -18.26
N VAL A 36 3.39 11.66 -17.30
CA VAL A 36 4.84 11.88 -17.27
C VAL A 36 5.57 10.92 -18.21
N LEU A 37 5.14 9.66 -18.29
CA LEU A 37 5.77 8.62 -19.10
C LEU A 37 5.02 8.29 -20.40
N GLN A 38 4.04 9.11 -20.80
CA GLN A 38 3.23 8.84 -21.98
C GLN A 38 4.07 8.55 -23.24
N SER A 39 5.11 9.34 -23.50
CA SER A 39 5.99 9.12 -24.67
C SER A 39 6.80 7.81 -24.59
N ALA A 40 7.09 7.31 -23.39
CA ALA A 40 7.77 6.03 -23.22
C ALA A 40 6.79 4.85 -23.37
N VAL A 41 5.54 5.03 -22.91
CA VAL A 41 4.43 4.09 -23.13
C VAL A 41 4.13 3.93 -24.62
N GLU A 42 4.04 5.03 -25.36
CA GLU A 42 3.77 5.03 -26.81
C GLU A 42 4.90 4.35 -27.61
N LYS A 43 6.13 4.45 -27.12
CA LYS A 43 7.30 3.76 -27.71
C LYS A 43 7.40 2.28 -27.32
N GLY A 44 6.48 1.78 -26.50
CA GLY A 44 6.47 0.40 -26.04
C GLY A 44 7.69 0.03 -25.19
N ILE A 45 8.28 1.00 -24.49
CA ILE A 45 9.44 0.77 -23.65
C ILE A 45 9.06 -0.18 -22.52
N GLU A 46 9.94 -1.13 -22.21
CA GLU A 46 9.78 -1.99 -21.04
C GLU A 46 10.39 -1.32 -19.81
N ALA A 47 9.66 -1.38 -18.70
CA ALA A 47 10.19 -1.00 -17.40
C ALA A 47 10.82 -2.23 -16.74
N THR A 48 12.05 -2.10 -16.28
CA THR A 48 12.72 -3.11 -15.46
C THR A 48 12.77 -2.62 -14.02
N LEU A 49 12.13 -3.36 -13.11
CA LEU A 49 12.12 -3.07 -11.68
C LEU A 49 12.52 -4.34 -10.92
N GLY A 50 13.82 -4.42 -10.58
CA GLY A 50 14.41 -5.62 -10.00
C GLY A 50 14.47 -6.76 -11.04
N PRO A 51 14.09 -8.01 -10.69
CA PRO A 51 14.13 -9.15 -11.60
C PRO A 51 12.93 -9.22 -12.55
N ILE A 52 12.00 -8.27 -12.50
CA ILE A 52 10.76 -8.29 -13.28
C ILE A 52 10.82 -7.18 -14.33
N SER A 53 10.65 -7.57 -15.60
CA SER A 53 10.39 -6.65 -16.71
C SER A 53 8.93 -6.68 -17.09
N PHE A 54 8.34 -5.53 -17.33
CA PHE A 54 6.96 -5.42 -17.81
C PHE A 54 6.81 -4.26 -18.79
N ALA A 55 5.86 -4.40 -19.72
CA ALA A 55 5.54 -3.33 -20.64
C ALA A 55 5.11 -2.07 -19.87
N LEU A 56 5.75 -0.94 -20.14
CA LEU A 56 5.40 0.31 -19.48
C LEU A 56 4.01 0.74 -19.96
N SER A 57 3.03 0.70 -19.05
CA SER A 57 1.68 1.20 -19.30
C SER A 57 1.10 1.83 -18.04
N PRO A 58 0.18 2.80 -18.14
CA PRO A 58 -0.46 3.41 -16.97
C PRO A 58 -1.13 2.37 -16.07
N PHE A 59 -1.74 1.35 -16.68
CA PHE A 59 -2.39 0.27 -15.93
C PHE A 59 -1.39 -0.64 -15.22
N ASN A 60 -0.24 -0.94 -15.86
CA ASN A 60 0.79 -1.74 -15.21
C ASN A 60 1.46 -0.99 -14.05
N LEU A 61 1.65 0.33 -14.20
CA LEU A 61 2.16 1.17 -13.11
C LEU A 61 1.16 1.32 -11.97
N PHE A 62 -0.14 1.39 -12.27
CA PHE A 62 -1.21 1.33 -11.28
C PHE A 62 -1.15 0.03 -10.47
N LEU A 63 -1.13 -1.12 -11.15
CA LEU A 63 -1.05 -2.44 -10.51
C LEU A 63 0.24 -2.58 -9.71
N TYR A 64 1.36 -2.11 -10.26
CA TYR A 64 2.64 -2.11 -9.56
C TYR A 64 2.57 -1.33 -8.25
N GLY A 65 2.06 -0.09 -8.28
CA GLY A 65 1.89 0.73 -7.08
C GLY A 65 0.97 0.06 -6.04
N MET A 66 -0.14 -0.51 -6.51
CA MET A 66 -1.07 -1.25 -5.65
C MET A 66 -0.41 -2.44 -4.96
N ILE A 67 0.26 -3.31 -5.73
CA ILE A 67 0.86 -4.54 -5.22
C ILE A 67 2.04 -4.24 -4.30
N SER A 68 2.98 -3.39 -4.75
CA SER A 68 4.19 -3.07 -3.98
C SER A 68 3.88 -2.44 -2.63
N VAL A 69 2.95 -1.47 -2.58
CA VAL A 69 2.54 -0.82 -1.33
C VAL A 69 1.76 -1.79 -0.45
N SER A 70 0.88 -2.61 -1.01
CA SER A 70 0.15 -3.63 -0.24
C SER A 70 1.11 -4.62 0.44
N ILE A 71 2.10 -5.12 -0.30
CA ILE A 71 3.11 -6.03 0.24
C ILE A 71 3.93 -5.33 1.32
N GLY A 72 4.43 -4.11 1.06
CA GLY A 72 5.22 -3.35 2.03
C GLY A 72 4.45 -3.10 3.32
N MET A 73 3.18 -2.72 3.23
CA MET A 73 2.30 -2.55 4.39
C MET A 73 2.03 -3.85 5.13
N ALA A 74 1.77 -4.95 4.42
CA ALA A 74 1.55 -6.25 5.03
C ALA A 74 2.78 -6.72 5.82
N VAL A 75 3.99 -6.49 5.29
CA VAL A 75 5.25 -6.80 5.96
C VAL A 75 5.39 -5.96 7.23
N ILE A 76 5.19 -4.64 7.16
CA ILE A 76 5.29 -3.74 8.32
C ILE A 76 4.30 -4.14 9.41
N LEU A 77 3.03 -4.37 9.05
CA LEU A 77 2.01 -4.81 10.00
C LEU A 77 2.34 -6.19 10.58
N GLY A 78 2.85 -7.11 9.76
CA GLY A 78 3.31 -8.42 10.21
C GLY A 78 4.42 -8.30 11.27
N ILE A 79 5.40 -7.42 11.04
CA ILE A 79 6.48 -7.14 12.00
C ILE A 79 5.91 -6.53 13.28
N VAL A 80 5.04 -5.51 13.19
CA VAL A 80 4.42 -4.88 14.36
C VAL A 80 3.66 -5.91 15.18
N LEU A 81 2.79 -6.70 14.55
CA LEU A 81 2.02 -7.76 15.22
C LEU A 81 2.91 -8.84 15.84
N PHE A 82 4.04 -9.17 15.20
CA PHE A 82 5.00 -10.11 15.73
C PHE A 82 5.71 -9.57 16.98
N LEU A 83 6.20 -8.33 16.92
CA LEU A 83 6.89 -7.67 18.04
C LEU A 83 5.95 -7.40 19.23
N SER A 84 4.69 -7.03 18.99
CA SER A 84 3.69 -6.80 20.05
C SER A 84 3.48 -8.02 20.95
N LYS A 85 3.74 -9.24 20.46
CA LYS A 85 3.67 -10.46 21.29
C LYS A 85 4.73 -10.48 22.40
N TYR A 86 5.91 -9.94 22.13
CA TYR A 86 7.02 -9.89 23.09
C TYR A 86 6.83 -8.74 24.09
N ASP A 87 6.30 -7.61 23.64
CA ASP A 87 6.02 -6.46 24.52
C ASP A 87 4.88 -6.75 25.50
N THR A 88 3.86 -7.49 25.06
CA THR A 88 2.78 -7.96 25.95
C THR A 88 3.27 -8.96 27.00
N ALA A 89 4.34 -9.71 26.72
CA ALA A 89 4.91 -10.65 27.68
C ALA A 89 5.71 -9.94 28.80
N SER A 90 6.28 -8.77 28.51
CA SER A 90 7.05 -7.94 29.45
C SER A 90 6.21 -7.33 30.58
N LEU A 91 4.91 -7.15 30.37
CA LEU A 91 4.00 -6.51 31.33
C LEU A 91 3.38 -7.47 32.37
N ARG A 92 3.86 -8.73 32.44
CA ARG A 92 3.26 -9.79 33.27
C ARG A 92 4.17 -10.32 34.39
N ASP A 93 5.32 -9.70 34.60
CA ASP A 93 6.19 -9.86 35.77
C ASP A 93 6.10 -8.63 36.69
#